data_AF-S3MBN3-F1
#
_entry.id   AF-S3MBN3-F1
#
_cell.length_a   1.000
_cell.length_b   1.000
_cell.length_c   1.000
_cell.angle_alpha   90.00
_cell.angle_beta   90.00
_cell.angle_gamma   90.00
#
_symmetry.space_group_name_H-M   'P 1'
#
loop_
_entity.id
_entity.type
_entity.pdbx_description
1 polymer ?
#
loop_
_entity_poly.entity_id
_entity_poly.type
_entity_poly.pdbx_seq_one_letter_code
_entity_poly.pdbx_strand_id
1 'polypeptide(L)'
;MAKSFIFYETFAKQLKLLDKELRYRFYEAIIEYGLYGTEPDFTGLEACAWLPIQEAIDNAKARRIKNTEDGKRGGRPEIPQEIQQAVCEDLQAGMTQKEIAAKYDIAQSSISYIKKEVFDKEYQKPSVNIENPIQISKTPFEYQKPNANIENLDVDVDVNDNVNVDEIVSPPEEPDGDVNPSPVKNTHTIPEQAERLAHLLYDLHRQSDPHFTTSQKHIEQWAKDIEKLSRIDKRSYEDVERVIRWAKTADNFWCPNIISGAKLREKYPRVFLQMQQQYARSPPEGKNKRFDYNVTGSQEEMPF
;
A
#
# COMPACT_ATOMS: atom_id res chain seq x y z
N MET A 1 -19.36 22.76 6.09
CA MET A 1 -18.05 22.21 5.65
C MET A 1 -17.20 23.37 5.16
N ALA A 2 -15.87 23.32 5.35
CA ALA A 2 -14.98 24.28 4.71
C ALA A 2 -14.91 23.99 3.19
N LYS A 3 -14.83 25.04 2.37
CA LYS A 3 -14.56 24.92 0.93
C LYS A 3 -13.06 24.97 0.69
N SER A 4 -12.55 24.09 -0.17
CA SER A 4 -11.16 24.11 -0.62
C SER A 4 -11.01 23.38 -1.95
N PHE A 5 -9.95 23.70 -2.69
CA PHE A 5 -9.52 23.05 -3.93
C PHE A 5 -7.99 22.89 -3.89
N ILE A 6 -7.43 22.10 -4.82
CA ILE A 6 -5.97 21.95 -4.93
C ILE A 6 -5.43 22.99 -5.92
N PHE A 7 -4.54 23.85 -5.45
CA PHE A 7 -3.77 24.76 -6.30
C PHE A 7 -2.41 24.13 -6.62
N TYR A 8 -2.15 23.82 -7.89
CA TYR A 8 -0.91 23.14 -8.30
C TYR A 8 0.24 24.12 -8.57
N GLU A 9 1.47 23.71 -8.24
CA GLU A 9 2.69 24.50 -8.49
C GLU A 9 2.94 24.75 -10.00
N THR A 10 2.43 23.87 -10.86
CA THR A 10 2.39 24.04 -12.32
C THR A 10 1.62 25.28 -12.73
N PHE A 11 0.47 25.58 -12.11
CA PHE A 11 -0.29 26.81 -12.35
C PHE A 11 0.56 28.03 -11.99
N ALA A 12 1.20 28.02 -10.82
CA ALA A 12 2.10 29.11 -10.41
C ALA A 12 3.30 29.30 -11.34
N LYS A 13 3.77 28.25 -12.03
CA LYS A 13 4.83 28.31 -13.04
C LYS A 13 4.34 28.86 -14.37
N GLN A 14 3.19 28.39 -14.86
CA GLN A 14 2.56 28.84 -16.11
C GLN A 14 2.16 30.32 -16.02
N LEU A 15 1.43 30.70 -14.97
CA LEU A 15 0.92 32.06 -14.78
C LEU A 15 2.03 33.10 -14.52
N LYS A 16 3.24 32.66 -14.11
CA LYS A 16 4.43 33.53 -14.03
C LYS A 16 4.97 33.98 -15.38
N LEU A 17 4.58 33.33 -16.49
CA LEU A 17 4.97 33.70 -17.86
C LEU A 17 4.04 34.77 -18.47
N LEU A 18 2.82 34.91 -17.94
CA LEU A 18 1.86 35.93 -18.36
C LEU A 18 2.22 37.30 -17.77
N ASP A 19 1.70 38.39 -18.34
CA ASP A 19 1.80 39.73 -17.74
C ASP A 19 1.07 39.82 -16.38
N LYS A 20 1.15 40.96 -15.70
CA LYS A 20 0.59 41.12 -14.34
C LYS A 20 -0.95 41.11 -14.31
N GLU A 21 -1.61 41.63 -15.35
CA GLU A 21 -3.05 41.86 -15.38
C GLU A 21 -3.79 40.60 -15.82
N LEU A 22 -3.32 39.94 -16.88
CA LEU A 22 -3.85 38.63 -17.29
C LEU A 22 -3.63 37.57 -16.20
N ARG A 23 -2.44 37.55 -15.57
CA ARG A 23 -2.14 36.70 -14.41
C ARG A 23 -3.10 36.92 -13.25
N TYR A 24 -3.55 38.15 -13.01
CA TYR A 24 -4.53 38.46 -11.97
C TYR A 24 -5.90 37.87 -12.31
N ARG A 25 -6.41 38.08 -13.54
CA ARG A 25 -7.64 37.44 -14.04
C ARG A 25 -7.59 35.92 -13.90
N PHE A 26 -6.45 35.29 -14.20
CA PHE A 26 -6.27 33.84 -14.00
C PHE A 26 -6.28 33.40 -12.54
N TYR A 27 -5.69 34.15 -11.61
CA TYR A 27 -5.78 33.80 -10.18
C TYR A 27 -7.21 33.93 -9.65
N GLU A 28 -7.93 34.98 -10.05
CA GLU A 28 -9.34 35.17 -9.71
C GLU A 28 -10.21 34.03 -10.26
N ALA A 29 -10.05 33.70 -11.54
CA ALA A 29 -10.73 32.56 -12.18
C ALA A 29 -10.45 31.22 -11.48
N ILE A 30 -9.20 30.92 -11.11
CA ILE A 30 -8.84 29.69 -10.39
C ILE A 30 -9.54 29.62 -9.01
N ILE A 31 -9.57 30.74 -8.28
CA ILE A 31 -10.19 30.80 -6.95
C ILE A 31 -11.71 30.62 -7.07
N GLU A 32 -12.34 31.32 -8.01
CA GLU A 32 -13.79 31.28 -8.22
C GLU A 32 -14.26 29.92 -8.74
N TYR A 33 -13.59 29.35 -9.74
CA TYR A 33 -13.89 28.01 -10.24
C TYR A 33 -13.57 26.90 -9.22
N GLY A 34 -12.51 27.08 -8.44
CA GLY A 34 -12.08 26.15 -7.41
C GLY A 34 -13.05 26.07 -6.23
N LEU A 35 -13.55 27.22 -5.76
CA LEU A 35 -14.41 27.31 -4.56
C LEU A 35 -15.92 27.32 -4.88
N TYR A 36 -16.34 27.91 -5.99
CA TYR A 36 -17.75 28.15 -6.31
C TYR A 36 -18.20 27.49 -7.62
N GLY A 37 -17.28 27.20 -8.54
CA GLY A 37 -17.58 26.63 -9.85
C GLY A 37 -17.97 27.68 -10.90
N THR A 38 -17.71 28.96 -10.62
CA THR A 38 -17.91 30.07 -11.57
C THR A 38 -16.91 29.94 -12.72
N GLU A 39 -17.38 29.74 -13.94
CA GLU A 39 -16.51 29.70 -15.12
C GLU A 39 -16.08 31.11 -15.56
N PRO A 40 -14.81 31.31 -15.97
CA PRO A 40 -14.32 32.61 -16.43
C PRO A 40 -14.68 32.87 -17.90
N ASP A 41 -14.93 34.14 -18.23
CA ASP A 41 -15.00 34.62 -19.62
C ASP A 41 -13.58 34.77 -20.19
N PHE A 42 -13.02 33.63 -20.62
CA PHE A 42 -11.74 33.51 -21.30
C PHE A 42 -11.95 33.03 -22.73
N THR A 43 -11.28 33.68 -23.69
CA THR A 43 -11.40 33.35 -25.12
C THR A 43 -10.04 33.20 -25.79
N GLY A 44 -9.99 32.50 -26.94
CA GLY A 44 -8.76 32.30 -27.71
C GLY A 44 -7.64 31.68 -26.88
N LEU A 45 -6.47 32.34 -26.83
CA LEU A 45 -5.31 31.85 -26.08
C LEU A 45 -5.55 31.79 -24.56
N GLU A 46 -6.45 32.62 -24.02
CA GLU A 46 -6.82 32.56 -22.60
C GLU A 46 -7.56 31.24 -22.31
N ALA A 47 -8.52 30.86 -23.17
CA ALA A 47 -9.21 29.58 -23.07
C ALA A 47 -8.25 28.38 -23.21
N CYS A 48 -7.30 28.45 -24.16
CA CYS A 48 -6.28 27.40 -24.33
C CYS A 48 -5.38 27.20 -23.10
N ALA A 49 -5.08 28.28 -22.35
CA ALA A 49 -4.34 28.19 -21.10
C ALA A 49 -5.23 27.79 -19.90
N TRP A 50 -6.53 28.06 -19.97
CA TRP A 50 -7.51 27.73 -18.93
C TRP A 50 -7.92 26.25 -18.91
N LEU A 51 -8.17 25.64 -20.07
CA LEU A 51 -8.71 24.27 -20.14
C LEU A 51 -7.90 23.22 -19.33
N PRO A 52 -6.55 23.18 -19.39
CA PRO A 52 -5.76 22.24 -18.57
C PRO A 52 -5.80 22.53 -17.06
N ILE A 53 -6.09 23.79 -16.69
CA ILE A 53 -6.22 24.22 -15.29
C ILE A 53 -7.58 23.80 -14.74
N GLN A 54 -8.65 23.99 -15.51
CA GLN A 54 -10.00 23.49 -15.24
C GLN A 54 -9.99 21.97 -15.06
N GLU A 55 -9.46 21.23 -16.03
CA GLU A 55 -9.38 19.77 -16.00
C GLU A 55 -8.64 19.25 -14.75
N ALA A 56 -7.51 19.85 -14.39
CA ALA A 56 -6.75 19.49 -13.20
C ALA A 56 -7.49 19.78 -11.88
N ILE A 57 -8.28 20.86 -11.83
CA ILE A 57 -9.15 21.18 -10.69
C ILE A 57 -10.30 20.17 -10.58
N ASP A 58 -10.92 19.78 -11.68
CA ASP A 58 -12.05 18.85 -11.66
C ASP A 58 -11.61 17.40 -11.39
N ASN A 59 -10.47 16.98 -11.94
CA ASN A 59 -9.82 15.71 -11.56
C ASN A 59 -9.41 15.68 -10.07
N ALA A 60 -9.11 16.83 -9.45
CA ALA A 60 -8.92 16.92 -8.00
C ALA A 60 -10.25 16.84 -7.22
N LYS A 61 -11.31 17.52 -7.66
CA LYS A 61 -12.66 17.44 -7.07
C LYS A 61 -13.21 16.00 -7.14
N ALA A 62 -13.12 15.35 -8.31
CA ALA A 62 -13.59 13.99 -8.54
C ALA A 62 -12.89 12.95 -7.65
N ARG A 63 -11.55 13.00 -7.56
CA ARG A 63 -10.79 12.15 -6.62
C ARG A 63 -11.18 12.39 -5.17
N ARG A 64 -11.38 13.64 -4.74
CA ARG A 64 -11.85 13.96 -3.38
C ARG A 64 -13.23 13.35 -3.09
N ILE A 65 -14.15 13.37 -4.06
CA ILE A 65 -15.47 12.74 -3.93
C ILE A 65 -15.32 11.22 -3.82
N LYS A 66 -14.63 10.57 -4.76
CA LYS A 66 -14.38 9.12 -4.76
C LYS A 66 -13.75 8.65 -3.44
N ASN A 67 -12.66 9.29 -3.00
CA ASN A 67 -11.97 8.95 -1.76
C ASN A 67 -12.86 9.19 -0.52
N THR A 68 -13.84 10.11 -0.59
CA THR A 68 -14.84 10.30 0.47
C THR A 68 -15.90 9.18 0.48
N GLU A 69 -16.28 8.64 -0.68
CA GLU A 69 -17.21 7.50 -0.74
C GLU A 69 -16.56 6.18 -0.36
N ASP A 70 -15.37 5.91 -0.88
CA ASP A 70 -14.57 4.74 -0.51
C ASP A 70 -14.13 4.84 0.96
N GLY A 71 -13.89 6.04 1.48
CA GLY A 71 -13.70 6.28 2.91
C GLY A 71 -14.92 5.94 3.78
N LYS A 72 -16.17 6.10 3.29
CA LYS A 72 -17.38 5.62 3.98
C LYS A 72 -17.50 4.09 3.95
N ARG A 73 -16.97 3.44 2.91
CA ARG A 73 -16.84 1.98 2.80
C ARG A 73 -15.66 1.44 3.61
N GLY A 74 -14.73 2.31 4.01
CA GLY A 74 -13.54 2.04 4.83
C GLY A 74 -13.83 1.75 6.29
N GLY A 75 -14.64 0.73 6.56
CA GLY A 75 -14.94 0.21 7.89
C GLY A 75 -14.99 -1.32 7.91
N ARG A 76 -14.99 -1.90 9.10
CA ARG A 76 -15.34 -3.32 9.26
C ARG A 76 -16.82 -3.49 8.85
N PRO A 77 -17.19 -4.49 8.03
CA PRO A 77 -18.59 -4.75 7.73
C PRO A 77 -19.41 -4.92 9.01
N GLU A 78 -20.44 -4.10 9.15
CA GLU A 78 -21.35 -4.13 10.29
C GLU A 78 -22.30 -5.31 10.13
N ILE A 79 -22.22 -6.28 11.04
CA ILE A 79 -23.02 -7.51 10.98
C ILE A 79 -24.46 -7.15 11.35
N PRO A 80 -25.48 -7.54 10.57
CA PRO A 80 -26.88 -7.28 10.90
C PRO A 80 -27.23 -7.69 12.33
N GLN A 81 -27.99 -6.84 13.04
CA GLN A 81 -28.28 -7.00 14.46
C GLN A 81 -28.97 -8.35 14.78
N GLU A 82 -29.81 -8.84 13.85
CA GLU A 82 -30.44 -10.16 13.88
C GLU A 82 -29.41 -11.31 13.95
N ILE A 83 -28.31 -11.19 13.19
CA ILE A 83 -27.23 -12.17 13.17
C ILE A 83 -26.35 -12.03 14.42
N GLN A 84 -26.13 -10.80 14.93
CA GLN A 84 -25.46 -10.61 16.22
C GLN A 84 -26.23 -11.30 17.36
N GLN A 85 -27.55 -11.12 17.40
CA GLN A 85 -28.44 -11.75 18.38
C GLN A 85 -28.40 -13.28 18.28
N ALA A 86 -28.55 -13.84 17.08
CA ALA A 86 -28.53 -15.29 16.89
C ALA A 86 -27.14 -15.91 17.19
N VAL A 87 -26.04 -15.18 16.96
CA VAL A 87 -24.68 -15.56 17.40
C VAL A 87 -24.58 -15.58 18.93
N CYS A 88 -25.25 -14.67 19.64
CA CYS A 88 -25.30 -14.68 21.11
C CYS A 88 -26.11 -15.85 21.67
N GLU A 89 -27.27 -16.15 21.08
CA GLU A 89 -28.10 -17.30 21.46
C GLU A 89 -27.36 -18.65 21.24
N ASP A 90 -26.66 -18.80 20.10
CA ASP A 90 -25.81 -19.96 19.84
C ASP A 90 -24.64 -20.11 20.83
N LEU A 91 -24.03 -18.99 21.25
CA LEU A 91 -22.99 -18.98 22.28
C LEU A 91 -23.54 -19.34 23.67
N GLN A 92 -24.79 -18.98 23.98
CA GLN A 92 -25.49 -19.38 25.21
C GLN A 92 -25.90 -20.86 25.18
N ALA A 93 -26.27 -21.38 24.00
CA ALA A 93 -26.52 -22.80 23.76
C ALA A 93 -25.24 -23.68 23.81
N GLY A 94 -24.06 -23.06 23.94
CA GLY A 94 -22.79 -23.75 24.15
C GLY A 94 -22.05 -24.18 22.88
N MET A 95 -22.47 -23.74 21.69
CA MET A 95 -21.72 -23.99 20.45
C MET A 95 -20.37 -23.27 20.45
N THR A 96 -19.37 -23.87 19.83
CA THR A 96 -18.04 -23.26 19.72
C THR A 96 -18.06 -22.12 18.69
N GLN A 97 -17.17 -21.15 18.87
CA GLN A 97 -16.98 -20.08 17.88
C GLN A 97 -16.68 -20.64 16.48
N LYS A 98 -16.08 -21.83 16.38
CA LYS A 98 -15.79 -22.52 15.12
C LYS A 98 -17.05 -22.94 14.36
N GLU A 99 -18.03 -23.51 15.06
CA GLU A 99 -19.29 -23.96 14.45
C GLU A 99 -20.17 -22.78 14.06
N ILE A 100 -20.26 -21.76 14.92
CA ILE A 100 -21.04 -20.54 14.69
C ILE A 100 -20.54 -19.78 13.44
N ALA A 101 -19.23 -19.74 13.21
CA ALA A 101 -18.67 -19.15 11.99
C ALA A 101 -19.09 -19.88 10.71
N ALA A 102 -19.11 -21.21 10.75
CA ALA A 102 -19.54 -22.03 9.61
C ALA A 102 -21.06 -21.93 9.39
N LYS A 103 -21.85 -21.67 10.44
CA LYS A 103 -23.31 -21.50 10.38
C LYS A 103 -23.74 -20.17 9.75
N TYR A 104 -23.00 -19.07 10.01
CA TYR A 104 -23.35 -17.72 9.54
C TYR A 104 -22.43 -17.16 8.43
N ASP A 105 -21.42 -17.93 8.00
CA ASP A 105 -20.33 -17.48 7.11
C ASP A 105 -19.60 -16.21 7.61
N ILE A 106 -19.31 -16.17 8.91
CA ILE A 106 -18.72 -15.02 9.61
C ILE A 106 -17.38 -15.40 10.25
N ALA A 107 -16.36 -14.56 10.06
CA ALA A 107 -15.03 -14.78 10.61
C ALA A 107 -15.02 -14.95 12.16
N GLN A 108 -14.18 -15.87 12.66
CA GLN A 108 -13.96 -16.12 14.10
C GLN A 108 -13.77 -14.84 14.93
N SER A 109 -12.99 -13.89 14.39
CA SER A 109 -12.68 -12.61 15.01
C SER A 109 -13.88 -11.68 15.17
N SER A 110 -14.98 -11.93 14.47
CA SER A 110 -16.25 -11.21 14.63
C SER A 110 -17.12 -11.83 15.71
N ILE A 111 -17.21 -13.16 15.79
CA ILE A 111 -17.94 -13.84 16.88
C ILE A 111 -17.26 -13.58 18.24
N SER A 112 -15.92 -13.57 18.27
CA SER A 112 -15.17 -13.19 19.47
C SER A 112 -15.40 -11.73 19.88
N TYR A 113 -15.65 -10.83 18.92
CA TYR A 113 -15.99 -9.43 19.16
C TYR A 113 -17.43 -9.27 19.67
N ILE A 114 -18.41 -9.90 19.00
CA ILE A 114 -19.82 -9.93 19.44
C ILE A 114 -19.92 -10.48 20.87
N LYS A 115 -19.22 -11.59 21.16
CA LYS A 115 -19.14 -12.13 22.52
C LYS A 115 -18.67 -11.07 23.52
N LYS A 116 -17.58 -10.36 23.23
CA LYS A 116 -17.03 -9.32 24.10
C LYS A 116 -17.94 -8.10 24.24
N GLU A 117 -18.67 -7.71 23.19
CA GLU A 117 -19.56 -6.54 23.25
C GLU A 117 -20.91 -6.82 23.92
N VAL A 118 -21.36 -8.07 23.98
CA VAL A 118 -22.68 -8.43 24.53
C VAL A 118 -22.56 -9.11 25.90
N PHE A 119 -21.79 -10.19 26.05
CA PHE A 119 -21.68 -10.91 27.34
C PHE A 119 -21.13 -10.01 28.47
N ASP A 120 -20.12 -9.18 28.18
CA ASP A 120 -19.49 -8.32 29.20
C ASP A 120 -20.39 -7.16 29.66
N LYS A 121 -21.53 -6.90 28.97
CA LYS A 121 -22.50 -5.85 29.34
C LYS A 121 -23.70 -6.37 30.13
N GLU A 122 -24.10 -7.63 29.95
CA GLU A 122 -25.38 -8.14 30.45
C GLU A 122 -25.31 -8.77 31.86
N TYR A 123 -24.11 -9.02 32.40
CA TYR A 123 -23.93 -9.65 33.71
C TYR A 123 -23.33 -8.73 34.79
N GLN A 124 -24.19 -8.02 35.53
CA GLN A 124 -23.91 -7.67 36.93
C GLN A 124 -25.01 -8.15 37.88
N LYS A 125 -24.59 -8.89 38.91
CA LYS A 125 -25.35 -9.25 40.13
C LYS A 125 -26.54 -10.22 39.91
N PRO A 126 -27.04 -10.92 40.97
CA PRO A 126 -26.89 -10.68 42.42
C PRO A 126 -25.81 -11.50 43.14
N SER A 127 -25.70 -11.25 44.45
CA SER A 127 -24.69 -11.75 45.38
C SER A 127 -25.14 -12.94 46.21
N VAL A 128 -24.20 -13.79 46.61
CA VAL A 128 -24.28 -14.61 47.85
C VAL A 128 -23.04 -14.31 48.68
N ASN A 129 -23.22 -14.04 49.98
CA ASN A 129 -22.13 -13.75 50.92
C ASN A 129 -21.59 -15.05 51.54
N ILE A 130 -20.27 -15.22 51.55
CA ILE A 130 -19.52 -15.88 52.64
C ILE A 130 -18.30 -14.97 52.95
N GLU A 131 -17.79 -15.04 54.17
CA GLU A 131 -17.15 -13.93 54.87
C GLU A 131 -15.70 -13.57 54.46
N ASN A 132 -15.38 -12.29 54.73
CA ASN A 132 -14.10 -11.57 54.64
C ASN A 132 -12.93 -12.21 55.45
N PRO A 133 -11.68 -11.68 55.38
CA PRO A 133 -10.99 -11.04 54.25
C PRO A 133 -9.46 -11.36 54.17
N ILE A 134 -8.81 -11.21 53.00
CA ILE A 134 -7.39 -10.81 52.93
C ILE A 134 -7.21 -9.69 51.90
N GLN A 135 -6.43 -8.67 52.27
CA GLN A 135 -6.20 -7.42 51.54
C GLN A 135 -5.18 -7.59 50.40
N ILE A 136 -5.49 -7.09 49.20
CA ILE A 136 -4.51 -6.43 48.31
C ILE A 136 -5.14 -5.13 47.79
N SER A 137 -4.37 -4.05 47.76
CA SER A 137 -4.82 -2.69 47.48
C SER A 137 -5.11 -2.42 46.00
N LYS A 138 -6.01 -1.46 45.75
CA LYS A 138 -6.31 -0.92 44.41
C LYS A 138 -5.37 0.24 44.07
N THR A 139 -4.89 0.29 42.84
CA THR A 139 -4.46 1.52 42.16
C THR A 139 -5.07 1.55 40.75
N PRO A 140 -5.63 2.67 40.26
CA PRO A 140 -6.12 2.77 38.89
C PRO A 140 -4.96 3.09 37.93
N PHE A 141 -4.94 2.47 36.75
CA PHE A 141 -4.06 2.90 35.66
C PHE A 141 -4.82 3.81 34.69
N GLU A 142 -4.45 5.09 34.67
CA GLU A 142 -5.03 6.11 33.80
C GLU A 142 -4.35 6.09 32.43
N TYR A 143 -5.09 5.73 31.38
CA TYR A 143 -4.56 5.68 30.01
C TYR A 143 -4.67 7.06 29.34
N GLN A 144 -3.58 7.83 29.39
CA GLN A 144 -3.44 9.04 28.59
C GLN A 144 -3.20 8.71 27.10
N LYS A 145 -3.90 9.42 26.24
CA LYS A 145 -3.87 9.26 24.77
C LYS A 145 -2.74 10.14 24.19
N PRO A 146 -1.75 9.59 23.45
CA PRO A 146 -0.73 10.41 22.81
C PRO A 146 -1.32 11.26 21.68
N ASN A 147 -0.79 12.48 21.52
CA ASN A 147 -1.26 13.45 20.53
C ASN A 147 -0.83 13.08 19.10
N ALA A 148 -1.74 13.23 18.14
CA ALA A 148 -1.42 13.10 16.73
C ALA A 148 -0.92 14.43 16.17
N ASN A 149 0.32 14.46 15.68
CA ASN A 149 0.92 15.55 14.91
C ASN A 149 1.87 14.94 13.86
N ILE A 150 1.34 14.61 12.68
CA ILE A 150 2.13 14.37 11.45
C ILE A 150 1.38 15.07 10.32
N GLU A 151 2.11 15.86 9.53
CA GLU A 151 1.55 16.59 8.40
C GLU A 151 1.33 15.65 7.20
N ASN A 152 0.12 15.64 6.64
CA ASN A 152 -0.19 14.79 5.48
C ASN A 152 0.33 15.44 4.19
N LEU A 153 1.27 14.77 3.53
CA LEU A 153 1.74 15.10 2.18
C LEU A 153 1.06 14.18 1.16
N ASP A 154 -0.17 14.53 0.79
CA ASP A 154 -0.97 13.81 -0.21
C ASP A 154 -0.32 13.92 -1.61
N VAL A 155 0.20 12.81 -2.14
CA VAL A 155 0.74 12.72 -3.51
C VAL A 155 0.22 11.47 -4.20
N ASP A 156 -1.09 11.46 -4.46
CA ASP A 156 -1.72 10.47 -5.34
C ASP A 156 -1.38 10.77 -6.81
N VAL A 157 -0.53 9.91 -7.38
CA VAL A 157 -0.36 9.76 -8.83
C VAL A 157 -0.94 8.40 -9.20
N ASP A 158 -2.10 8.42 -9.86
CA ASP A 158 -2.78 7.25 -10.39
C ASP A 158 -2.57 7.23 -11.91
N VAL A 159 -2.16 6.08 -12.46
CA VAL A 159 -1.95 5.88 -13.90
C VAL A 159 -2.58 4.54 -14.25
N ASN A 160 -3.72 4.61 -14.92
CA ASN A 160 -4.50 3.46 -15.35
C ASN A 160 -4.33 3.25 -16.86
N ASP A 161 -3.57 2.23 -17.23
CA ASP A 161 -3.54 1.70 -18.60
C ASP A 161 -4.14 0.28 -18.59
N ASN A 162 -5.25 0.13 -19.32
CA ASN A 162 -6.00 -1.11 -19.47
C ASN A 162 -6.05 -1.49 -20.94
N VAL A 163 -5.34 -2.54 -21.33
CA VAL A 163 -5.35 -3.07 -22.71
C VAL A 163 -5.81 -4.52 -22.67
N ASN A 164 -6.99 -4.76 -23.24
CA ASN A 164 -7.54 -6.08 -23.46
C ASN A 164 -6.75 -6.81 -24.56
N VAL A 165 -6.56 -8.11 -24.42
CA VAL A 165 -5.96 -8.98 -25.44
C VAL A 165 -6.85 -10.20 -25.61
N ASP A 166 -7.68 -10.18 -26.66
CA ASP A 166 -8.44 -11.34 -27.09
C ASP A 166 -7.56 -12.31 -27.90
N GLU A 167 -7.89 -13.59 -27.76
CA GLU A 167 -7.21 -14.76 -28.31
C GLU A 167 -7.61 -15.04 -29.77
N ILE A 168 -6.81 -15.80 -30.55
CA ILE A 168 -7.24 -16.89 -31.47
C ILE A 168 -6.09 -17.46 -32.37
N VAL A 169 -5.82 -18.76 -32.18
CA VAL A 169 -5.34 -19.80 -33.15
C VAL A 169 -3.87 -19.84 -33.66
N SER A 170 -3.39 -21.09 -33.82
CA SER A 170 -2.06 -21.58 -34.26
C SER A 170 -2.25 -22.84 -35.14
N PRO A 171 -1.22 -23.67 -35.45
CA PRO A 171 0.21 -23.42 -35.69
C PRO A 171 0.45 -23.54 -37.23
N PRO A 172 0.97 -24.61 -37.91
CA PRO A 172 1.84 -25.76 -37.52
C PRO A 172 3.35 -25.33 -37.49
N GLU A 173 4.42 -26.14 -37.59
CA GLU A 173 4.66 -27.57 -37.88
C GLU A 173 5.98 -28.08 -37.24
N GLU A 174 6.40 -29.32 -37.55
CA GLU A 174 7.54 -30.08 -36.97
C GLU A 174 8.39 -30.76 -38.11
N PRO A 175 9.49 -31.53 -37.91
CA PRO A 175 10.02 -32.25 -36.72
C PRO A 175 11.54 -31.96 -36.47
N ASP A 176 12.39 -32.71 -35.73
CA ASP A 176 12.35 -34.05 -35.11
C ASP A 176 13.30 -34.10 -33.89
N GLY A 177 13.10 -35.02 -32.93
CA GLY A 177 14.02 -35.20 -31.78
C GLY A 177 13.42 -35.81 -30.50
N ASP A 178 13.04 -37.09 -30.53
CA ASP A 178 12.49 -37.81 -29.36
C ASP A 178 13.50 -38.00 -28.20
N VAL A 179 13.23 -37.37 -27.05
CA VAL A 179 13.50 -37.93 -25.72
C VAL A 179 12.41 -37.52 -24.73
N ASN A 180 11.76 -38.48 -24.09
CA ASN A 180 10.95 -38.27 -22.88
C ASN A 180 11.23 -39.38 -21.87
N PRO A 181 11.34 -39.09 -20.55
CA PRO A 181 10.22 -39.53 -19.72
C PRO A 181 9.85 -38.64 -18.51
N SER A 182 8.54 -38.51 -18.34
CA SER A 182 7.79 -38.30 -17.08
C SER A 182 7.54 -36.86 -16.60
N PRO A 183 6.36 -36.58 -16.00
CA PRO A 183 5.96 -35.21 -15.66
C PRO A 183 6.55 -34.78 -14.32
N VAL A 184 7.41 -33.75 -14.34
CA VAL A 184 7.85 -33.07 -13.12
C VAL A 184 6.66 -32.35 -12.50
N LYS A 185 6.20 -32.82 -11.34
CA LYS A 185 5.16 -32.14 -10.57
C LYS A 185 5.74 -30.84 -10.03
N ASN A 186 5.22 -29.70 -10.49
CA ASN A 186 5.62 -28.36 -10.03
C ASN A 186 5.17 -28.10 -8.58
N THR A 187 5.85 -28.74 -7.63
CA THR A 187 5.87 -28.32 -6.24
C THR A 187 6.55 -26.96 -6.19
N HIS A 188 5.76 -25.89 -6.05
CA HIS A 188 6.29 -24.53 -5.89
C HIS A 188 6.99 -24.37 -4.53
N THR A 189 8.20 -24.90 -4.42
CA THR A 189 9.13 -24.57 -3.34
C THR A 189 9.53 -23.10 -3.47
N ILE A 190 9.52 -22.38 -2.34
CA ILE A 190 10.05 -21.01 -2.30
C ILE A 190 11.57 -21.13 -2.49
N PRO A 191 12.21 -20.33 -3.36
CA PRO A 191 13.66 -20.34 -3.49
C PRO A 191 14.32 -19.94 -2.17
N GLU A 192 15.35 -20.68 -1.74
CA GLU A 192 16.12 -20.43 -0.51
C GLU A 192 16.62 -18.97 -0.42
N GLN A 193 16.98 -18.40 -1.58
CA GLN A 193 17.38 -17.00 -1.70
C GLN A 193 16.27 -16.04 -1.27
N ALA A 194 15.01 -16.31 -1.60
CA ALA A 194 13.87 -15.47 -1.25
C ALA A 194 13.54 -15.56 0.26
N GLU A 195 13.68 -16.74 0.87
CA GLU A 195 13.54 -16.92 2.33
C GLU A 195 14.68 -16.22 3.10
N ARG A 196 15.93 -16.40 2.65
CA ARG A 196 17.11 -15.68 3.18
C ARG A 196 16.92 -14.16 3.13
N LEU A 197 16.34 -13.61 2.06
CA LEU A 197 16.09 -12.18 1.92
C LEU A 197 14.90 -11.69 2.76
N ALA A 198 13.89 -12.52 2.98
CA ALA A 198 12.79 -12.20 3.89
C ALA A 198 13.28 -12.10 5.35
N HIS A 199 14.12 -13.03 5.79
CA HIS A 199 14.78 -12.97 7.09
C HIS A 199 15.73 -11.76 7.19
N LEU A 200 16.55 -11.48 6.17
CA LEU A 200 17.41 -10.29 6.14
C LEU A 200 16.63 -8.97 6.28
N LEU A 201 15.48 -8.85 5.62
CA LEU A 201 14.61 -7.67 5.74
C LEU A 201 14.03 -7.52 7.15
N TYR A 202 13.65 -8.64 7.78
CA TYR A 202 13.17 -8.66 9.17
C TYR A 202 14.27 -8.24 10.16
N ASP A 203 15.44 -8.88 10.09
CA ASP A 203 16.54 -8.66 11.03
C ASP A 203 17.09 -7.23 10.92
N LEU A 204 17.20 -6.67 9.71
CA LEU A 204 17.61 -5.28 9.50
C LEU A 204 16.54 -4.28 9.95
N HIS A 205 15.24 -4.59 9.79
CA HIS A 205 14.20 -3.72 10.33
C HIS A 205 14.23 -3.69 11.86
N ARG A 206 14.41 -4.85 12.49
CA ARG A 206 14.43 -5.02 13.94
C ARG A 206 15.68 -4.42 14.61
N GLN A 207 16.75 -4.19 13.85
CA GLN A 207 17.90 -3.38 14.29
C GLN A 207 17.54 -1.88 14.41
N SER A 208 16.58 -1.38 13.61
CA SER A 208 16.09 0.00 13.71
C SER A 208 14.92 0.17 14.68
N ASP A 209 14.05 -0.83 14.78
CA ASP A 209 12.98 -0.91 15.79
C ASP A 209 13.06 -2.24 16.57
N PRO A 210 13.67 -2.25 17.77
CA PRO A 210 13.78 -3.44 18.61
C PRO A 210 12.44 -4.05 19.07
N HIS A 211 11.34 -3.28 19.04
CA HIS A 211 10.00 -3.75 19.38
C HIS A 211 9.26 -4.36 18.18
N PHE A 212 9.78 -4.18 16.96
CA PHE A 212 9.22 -4.79 15.76
C PHE A 212 9.26 -6.33 15.87
N THR A 213 8.09 -6.95 15.81
CA THR A 213 7.91 -8.40 15.86
C THR A 213 6.89 -8.83 14.81
N THR A 214 7.08 -10.01 14.23
CA THR A 214 6.14 -10.59 13.26
C THR A 214 6.13 -12.11 13.36
N SER A 215 5.12 -12.76 12.80
CA SER A 215 5.01 -14.22 12.82
C SER A 215 5.86 -14.85 11.70
N GLN A 216 6.33 -16.10 11.89
CA GLN A 216 7.05 -16.82 10.84
C GLN A 216 6.24 -16.92 9.54
N LYS A 217 4.92 -17.10 9.64
CA LYS A 217 3.98 -17.08 8.49
C LYS A 217 4.00 -15.77 7.70
N HIS A 218 4.31 -14.63 8.34
CA HIS A 218 4.51 -13.37 7.64
C HIS A 218 5.87 -13.34 6.94
N ILE A 219 6.94 -13.89 7.52
CA ILE A 219 8.25 -13.98 6.88
C ILE A 219 8.19 -14.93 5.67
N GLU A 220 7.52 -16.08 5.79
CA GLU A 220 7.18 -16.98 4.68
C GLU A 220 6.39 -16.25 3.57
N GLN A 221 5.47 -15.36 3.94
CA GLN A 221 4.72 -14.55 2.97
C GLN A 221 5.61 -13.50 2.30
N TRP A 222 6.52 -12.86 3.04
CA TRP A 222 7.50 -11.92 2.47
C TRP A 222 8.44 -12.64 1.50
N ALA A 223 8.83 -13.88 1.77
CA ALA A 223 9.61 -14.71 0.86
C ALA A 223 8.85 -14.99 -0.44
N LYS A 224 7.53 -15.29 -0.37
CA LYS A 224 6.67 -15.41 -1.57
C LYS A 224 6.52 -14.10 -2.33
N ASP A 225 6.61 -12.94 -1.66
CA ASP A 225 6.56 -11.64 -2.33
C ASP A 225 7.91 -11.23 -2.94
N ILE A 226 9.03 -11.70 -2.38
CA ILE A 226 10.38 -11.59 -2.95
C ILE A 226 10.57 -12.57 -4.13
N GLU A 227 9.98 -13.75 -4.08
CA GLU A 227 9.91 -14.70 -5.20
C GLU A 227 9.21 -14.05 -6.40
N LYS A 228 8.04 -13.43 -6.20
CA LYS A 228 7.33 -12.67 -7.24
C LYS A 228 8.17 -11.51 -7.79
N LEU A 229 8.85 -10.78 -6.91
CA LEU A 229 9.75 -9.68 -7.29
C LEU A 229 10.89 -10.15 -8.21
N SER A 230 11.37 -11.39 -8.06
CA SER A 230 12.33 -11.98 -8.99
C SER A 230 11.67 -12.53 -10.26
N ARG A 231 10.72 -13.46 -10.12
CA ARG A 231 10.11 -14.19 -11.25
C ARG A 231 9.24 -13.31 -12.16
N ILE A 232 8.44 -12.42 -11.59
CA ILE A 232 7.52 -11.56 -12.33
C ILE A 232 8.23 -10.27 -12.73
N ASP A 233 8.76 -9.52 -11.76
CA ASP A 233 9.28 -8.16 -11.99
C ASP A 233 10.74 -8.13 -12.49
N LYS A 234 11.30 -9.32 -12.78
CA LYS A 234 12.62 -9.57 -13.37
C LYS A 234 13.75 -8.84 -12.63
N ARG A 235 13.88 -9.12 -11.32
CA ARG A 235 14.95 -8.61 -10.46
C ARG A 235 15.86 -9.75 -9.99
N SER A 236 17.18 -9.51 -10.03
CA SER A 236 18.15 -10.44 -9.47
C SER A 236 18.06 -10.42 -7.94
N TYR A 237 18.28 -11.56 -7.27
CA TYR A 237 18.28 -11.60 -5.82
C TYR A 237 19.41 -10.76 -5.22
N GLU A 238 20.47 -10.54 -5.98
CA GLU A 238 21.63 -9.70 -5.69
C GLU A 238 21.27 -8.20 -5.73
N ASP A 239 20.41 -7.76 -6.66
CA ASP A 239 19.84 -6.41 -6.66
C ASP A 239 18.87 -6.24 -5.48
N VAL A 240 18.06 -7.25 -5.19
CA VAL A 240 17.12 -7.22 -4.06
C VAL A 240 17.86 -7.15 -2.73
N GLU A 241 18.96 -7.89 -2.55
CA GLU A 241 19.80 -7.80 -1.34
C GLU A 241 20.40 -6.40 -1.17
N ARG A 242 20.95 -5.82 -2.24
CA ARG A 242 21.52 -4.47 -2.24
C ARG A 242 20.45 -3.41 -1.89
N VAL A 243 19.25 -3.53 -2.46
CA VAL A 243 18.12 -2.63 -2.16
C VAL A 243 17.66 -2.75 -0.71
N ILE A 244 17.52 -3.97 -0.16
CA ILE A 244 17.15 -4.18 1.25
C ILE A 244 18.18 -3.53 2.18
N ARG A 245 19.48 -3.77 1.95
CA ARG A 245 20.57 -3.23 2.78
C ARG A 245 20.66 -1.71 2.70
N TRP A 246 20.56 -1.12 1.50
CA TRP A 246 20.52 0.33 1.33
C TRP A 246 19.30 0.95 2.02
N ALA A 247 18.11 0.41 1.79
CA ALA A 247 16.86 0.92 2.36
C ALA A 247 16.82 0.89 3.90
N LYS A 248 17.52 -0.08 4.53
CA LYS A 248 17.66 -0.20 5.99
C LYS A 248 18.94 0.43 6.56
N THR A 249 19.59 1.31 5.82
CA THR A 249 20.65 2.19 6.37
C THR A 249 20.03 3.18 7.35
N ALA A 250 20.77 3.56 8.40
CA ALA A 250 20.36 4.58 9.36
C ALA A 250 20.00 5.91 8.65
N ASP A 251 18.99 6.61 9.17
CA ASP A 251 18.44 7.86 8.64
C ASP A 251 17.96 7.82 7.16
N ASN A 252 17.92 6.64 6.52
CA ASN A 252 17.32 6.49 5.20
C ASN A 252 15.79 6.58 5.28
N PHE A 253 15.20 7.48 4.50
CA PHE A 253 13.76 7.62 4.29
C PHE A 253 13.02 6.28 4.05
N TRP A 254 13.67 5.31 3.41
CA TRP A 254 13.06 4.00 3.14
C TRP A 254 13.01 3.05 4.34
N CYS A 255 13.77 3.31 5.40
CA CYS A 255 13.84 2.41 6.55
C CYS A 255 12.48 2.23 7.26
N PRO A 256 11.75 3.29 7.65
CA PRO A 256 10.40 3.14 8.22
C PRO A 256 9.32 2.77 7.19
N ASN A 257 9.59 2.91 5.88
CA ASN A 257 8.61 2.68 4.82
C ASN A 257 8.59 1.24 4.30
N ILE A 258 9.73 0.54 4.28
CA ILE A 258 9.84 -0.85 3.79
C ILE A 258 9.79 -1.81 4.98
N ILE A 259 8.59 -2.05 5.50
CA ILE A 259 8.36 -2.88 6.70
C ILE A 259 8.02 -4.36 6.39
N SER A 260 7.89 -4.72 5.11
CA SER A 260 7.46 -6.06 4.67
C SER A 260 7.88 -6.37 3.24
N GLY A 261 7.88 -7.67 2.86
CA GLY A 261 8.17 -8.10 1.48
C GLY A 261 7.20 -7.53 0.44
N ALA A 262 5.91 -7.40 0.81
CA ALA A 262 4.92 -6.72 -0.03
C ALA A 262 5.26 -5.24 -0.26
N LYS A 263 5.64 -4.49 0.78
CA LYS A 263 6.07 -3.07 0.65
C LYS A 263 7.39 -2.92 -0.09
N LEU A 264 8.31 -3.88 0.07
CA LEU A 264 9.55 -3.95 -0.72
C LEU A 264 9.23 -4.07 -2.21
N ARG A 265 8.38 -5.04 -2.61
CA ARG A 265 7.97 -5.23 -4.00
C ARG A 265 7.24 -4.00 -4.56
N GLU A 266 6.24 -3.50 -3.83
CA GLU A 266 5.43 -2.33 -4.21
C GLU A 266 6.26 -1.09 -4.51
N LYS A 267 7.29 -0.80 -3.70
CA LYS A 267 8.13 0.40 -3.88
C LYS A 267 9.41 0.13 -4.68
N TYR A 268 9.74 -1.12 -4.99
CA TYR A 268 11.04 -1.54 -5.52
C TYR A 268 11.61 -0.65 -6.64
N PRO A 269 10.86 -0.30 -7.72
CA PRO A 269 11.42 0.47 -8.83
C PRO A 269 11.91 1.86 -8.40
N ARG A 270 11.16 2.52 -7.50
CA ARG A 270 11.50 3.85 -6.97
C ARG A 270 12.69 3.79 -6.00
N VAL A 271 12.73 2.76 -5.16
CA VAL A 271 13.81 2.52 -4.19
C VAL A 271 15.13 2.23 -4.92
N PHE A 272 15.10 1.34 -5.92
CA PHE A 272 16.25 0.97 -6.76
C PHE A 272 16.80 2.15 -7.57
N LEU A 273 15.94 2.97 -8.18
CA LEU A 273 16.37 4.16 -8.92
C LEU A 273 16.99 5.22 -7.99
N GLN A 274 16.44 5.45 -6.80
CA GLN A 274 17.01 6.40 -5.84
C GLN A 274 18.37 5.90 -5.28
N MET A 275 18.49 4.59 -5.04
CA MET A 275 19.76 3.95 -4.67
C MET A 275 20.85 4.19 -5.74
N GLN A 276 20.54 3.95 -7.02
CA GLN A 276 21.46 4.23 -8.13
C GLN A 276 21.85 5.71 -8.21
N GLN A 277 20.89 6.63 -8.06
CA GLN A 277 21.15 8.07 -8.08
C GLN A 277 22.04 8.54 -6.93
N GLN A 278 21.94 7.93 -5.74
CA GLN A 278 22.87 8.20 -4.65
C GLN A 278 24.27 7.66 -4.95
N TYR A 279 24.41 6.41 -5.41
CA TYR A 279 25.72 5.85 -5.77
C TYR A 279 26.42 6.61 -6.91
N ALA A 280 25.67 7.21 -7.84
CA ALA A 280 26.22 8.08 -8.88
C ALA A 280 26.69 9.46 -8.37
N ARG A 281 26.10 9.97 -7.28
CA ARG A 281 26.44 11.27 -6.67
C ARG A 281 27.51 11.16 -5.57
N SER A 282 27.58 10.01 -4.91
CA SER A 282 28.55 9.72 -3.86
C SER A 282 28.97 8.25 -3.95
N PRO A 283 29.92 7.92 -4.84
CA PRO A 283 30.48 6.58 -4.91
C PRO A 283 31.13 6.21 -3.56
N PRO A 284 30.85 5.03 -2.99
CA PRO A 284 31.48 4.60 -1.74
C PRO A 284 32.99 4.42 -1.94
N GLU A 285 33.79 4.83 -0.95
CA GLU A 285 35.25 4.66 -1.00
C GLU A 285 35.64 3.18 -0.97
N GLY A 286 35.93 2.65 -2.15
CA GLY A 286 36.60 1.36 -2.33
C GLY A 286 35.75 0.21 -2.85
N LYS A 287 36.18 -0.32 -4.00
CA LYS A 287 35.97 -1.72 -4.43
C LYS A 287 34.51 -2.18 -4.58
N ASN A 288 33.76 -1.58 -5.50
CA ASN A 288 32.74 -2.31 -6.25
C ASN A 288 32.77 -1.95 -7.73
N LYS A 289 32.36 -2.89 -8.60
CA LYS A 289 32.42 -2.73 -10.06
C LYS A 289 31.41 -1.69 -10.55
N ARG A 290 31.72 -1.07 -11.70
CA ARG A 290 30.81 -0.19 -12.45
C ARG A 290 29.55 -0.99 -12.83
N PHE A 291 28.37 -0.37 -12.75
CA PHE A 291 27.12 -0.96 -13.21
C PHE A 291 27.03 -0.86 -14.74
N ASP A 292 27.70 -1.78 -15.42
CA ASP A 292 27.66 -1.87 -16.88
C ASP A 292 26.35 -2.55 -17.31
N TYR A 293 25.30 -1.75 -17.49
CA TYR A 293 24.05 -2.17 -18.10
C TYR A 293 24.28 -2.45 -19.59
N ASN A 294 24.60 -3.69 -19.93
CA ASN A 294 24.65 -4.15 -21.32
C ASN A 294 23.25 -4.11 -21.93
N VAL A 295 23.02 -3.15 -22.82
CA VAL A 295 21.91 -3.17 -23.77
C VAL A 295 22.23 -4.23 -24.83
N THR A 296 21.87 -5.49 -24.55
CA THR A 296 21.94 -6.56 -25.54
C THR A 296 20.74 -6.47 -26.48
N GLY A 297 20.79 -5.51 -27.40
CA GLY A 297 19.84 -5.32 -28.49
C GLY A 297 20.63 -4.94 -29.74
N SER A 298 20.72 -5.86 -30.70
CA SER A 298 21.69 -5.84 -31.79
C SER A 298 21.66 -4.55 -32.61
N GLN A 299 22.85 -3.96 -32.84
CA GLN A 299 23.08 -3.22 -34.08
C GLN A 299 23.24 -4.23 -35.20
N GLU A 300 22.17 -4.54 -35.93
CA GLU A 300 22.31 -5.07 -37.29
C GLU A 300 22.54 -3.89 -38.23
N GLU A 301 23.61 -3.97 -39.02
CA GLU A 301 23.94 -2.97 -40.02
C GLU A 301 22.95 -3.07 -41.19
N MET A 302 22.12 -2.04 -41.41
CA MET A 302 21.47 -1.85 -42.71
C MET A 302 22.45 -1.13 -43.64
N PRO A 303 22.86 -1.73 -44.77
CA PRO A 303 23.62 -1.04 -45.80
C PRO A 303 22.72 -0.14 -46.67
N PHE A 304 23.38 0.82 -47.34
CA PHE A 304 22.84 1.83 -48.28
C PHE A 304 22.24 3.10 -47.63
#